data_AF-A0A8D1MMX7-F1
#
_entry.id   AF-A0A8D1MMX7-F1
#
_cell.length_a   1.000
_cell.length_b   1.000
_cell.length_c   1.000
_cell.angle_alpha   90.00
_cell.angle_beta   90.00
_cell.angle_gamma   90.00
#
_symmetry.space_group_name_H-M   'P 1'
#
loop_
_entity.id
_entity.type
_entity.pdbx_description
1 polymer ?
#
loop_
_entity_poly.entity_id
_entity_poly.type
_entity_poly.pdbx_seq_one_letter_code
_entity_poly.pdbx_strand_id
1 'polypeptide(L)'
;MELSQLLNEIRANYEKLLTRNQIETVLSTRIQLEEDLSKKMDKDEEALKAAQAELKEARRQWHHLQVEIESLHAVERGLENSLHASEQHYQMQLQDLEAVIEGLEKELQEVRRGIEKQLQEHEMLLNTKMRLEQEIATYRRLLEKEEIRYLVPWCSPKKEKKRKTSRYSSNKRFPQKYENEKVETVTKQAILNGSIVKESTEAHGTIQTERVDEVIKEWEGSFFKDNPRLRKKSVSLRFDLHLAATDEGCLQTKQDNLPDIEVRLIMRRSCSIPSIKPPSAAN
;
A
#
# COMPACT_ATOMS: atom_id res chain seq x y z
N MET A 1 -36.46 -30.30 123.37
CA MET A 1 -35.29 -30.69 122.54
C MET A 1 -35.65 -30.98 121.08
N GLU A 2 -36.90 -31.30 120.74
CA GLU A 2 -37.27 -31.68 119.36
C GLU A 2 -37.29 -30.52 118.35
N LEU A 3 -37.69 -29.31 118.76
CA LEU A 3 -37.76 -28.16 117.83
C LEU A 3 -36.37 -27.72 117.30
N SER A 4 -35.35 -27.77 118.14
CA SER A 4 -33.98 -27.41 117.76
C SER A 4 -33.35 -28.43 116.80
N GLN A 5 -33.70 -29.71 116.93
CA GLN A 5 -33.25 -30.75 115.99
C GLN A 5 -33.91 -30.57 114.63
N LEU A 6 -35.24 -30.34 114.59
CA LEU A 6 -35.96 -30.04 113.35
C LEU A 6 -35.41 -28.80 112.63
N LEU A 7 -35.13 -27.71 113.36
CA LEU A 7 -34.54 -26.49 112.78
C LEU A 7 -33.14 -26.72 112.20
N ASN A 8 -32.32 -27.56 112.84
CA ASN A 8 -31.00 -27.92 112.34
C ASN A 8 -31.07 -28.83 111.11
N GLU A 9 -32.01 -29.76 111.05
CA GLU A 9 -32.26 -30.58 109.86
C GLU A 9 -32.75 -29.74 108.68
N ILE A 10 -33.66 -28.79 108.93
CA ILE A 10 -34.11 -27.84 107.92
C ILE A 10 -32.93 -27.00 107.41
N ARG A 11 -32.07 -26.47 108.29
CA ARG A 11 -30.86 -25.73 107.91
C ARG A 11 -29.91 -26.60 107.08
N ALA A 12 -29.62 -27.83 107.52
CA ALA A 12 -28.75 -28.74 106.79
C ALA A 12 -29.31 -29.10 105.39
N ASN A 13 -30.63 -29.23 105.25
CA ASN A 13 -31.27 -29.43 103.96
C ASN A 13 -31.15 -28.20 103.05
N TYR A 14 -31.30 -26.98 103.60
CA TYR A 14 -31.09 -25.75 102.84
C TYR A 14 -29.62 -25.57 102.43
N GLU A 15 -28.65 -25.85 103.30
CA GLU A 15 -27.23 -25.80 102.97
C GLU A 15 -26.85 -26.80 101.87
N LYS A 16 -27.41 -28.02 101.90
CA LYS A 16 -27.27 -29.01 100.83
C LYS A 16 -27.89 -28.53 99.51
N LEU A 17 -29.06 -27.90 99.58
CA LEU A 17 -29.71 -27.33 98.39
C LEU A 17 -28.90 -26.17 97.81
N LEU A 18 -28.36 -25.29 98.66
CA LEU A 18 -27.56 -24.14 98.28
C LEU A 18 -26.25 -24.58 97.62
N THR A 19 -25.53 -25.53 98.24
CA THR A 19 -24.29 -26.10 97.69
C THR A 19 -24.54 -26.82 96.38
N ARG A 20 -25.61 -27.62 96.28
CA ARG A 20 -26.01 -28.27 95.02
C ARG A 20 -26.31 -27.25 93.93
N ASN A 21 -27.10 -26.22 94.23
CA ASN A 21 -27.43 -25.17 93.27
C ASN A 21 -26.19 -24.37 92.83
N GLN A 22 -25.26 -24.11 93.74
CA GLN A 22 -24.01 -23.41 93.43
C GLN A 22 -23.08 -24.27 92.55
N ILE A 23 -22.98 -25.57 92.81
CA ILE A 23 -22.23 -26.50 91.95
C ILE A 23 -22.89 -26.60 90.57
N GLU A 24 -24.22 -26.73 90.51
CA GLU A 24 -24.98 -26.86 89.28
C GLU A 24 -24.87 -25.60 88.40
N THR A 25 -24.92 -24.41 88.98
CA THR A 25 -24.72 -23.14 88.27
C THR A 25 -23.29 -22.99 87.74
N VAL A 26 -22.27 -23.35 88.54
CA VAL A 26 -20.86 -23.32 88.09
C VAL A 26 -20.60 -24.35 86.98
N LEU A 27 -21.15 -25.57 87.09
CA LEU A 27 -21.03 -26.58 86.05
C LEU A 27 -21.75 -26.17 84.76
N SER A 28 -22.97 -25.63 84.88
CA SER A 28 -23.74 -25.15 83.73
C SER A 28 -23.03 -24.01 83.00
N THR A 29 -22.53 -23.01 83.73
CA THR A 29 -21.76 -21.90 83.14
C THR A 29 -20.45 -22.37 82.51
N ARG A 30 -19.75 -23.33 83.13
CA ARG A 30 -18.54 -23.92 82.56
C ARG A 30 -18.83 -24.67 81.25
N ILE A 31 -19.87 -25.50 81.22
CA ILE A 31 -20.28 -26.26 80.02
C ILE A 31 -20.68 -25.28 78.91
N GLN A 32 -21.45 -24.24 79.22
CA GLN A 32 -21.81 -23.20 78.24
C GLN A 32 -20.57 -22.52 77.64
N LEU A 33 -19.58 -22.20 78.47
CA LEU A 33 -18.34 -21.56 78.04
C LEU A 33 -17.51 -22.50 77.16
N GLU A 34 -17.41 -23.78 77.53
CA GLU A 34 -16.75 -24.81 76.72
C GLU A 34 -17.47 -25.02 75.37
N GLU A 35 -18.81 -25.06 75.35
CA GLU A 35 -19.61 -25.13 74.12
C GLU A 35 -19.44 -23.91 73.23
N ASP A 36 -19.44 -22.70 73.80
CA ASP A 36 -19.27 -21.46 73.04
C ASP A 36 -17.87 -21.34 72.44
N LEU A 37 -16.84 -21.80 73.18
CA LEU A 37 -15.49 -21.92 72.66
C LEU A 37 -15.41 -22.94 71.52
N SER A 38 -16.03 -24.12 71.67
CA SER A 38 -16.07 -25.13 70.60
C SER A 38 -16.75 -24.58 69.35
N LYS A 39 -17.94 -23.96 69.48
CA LYS A 39 -18.66 -23.33 68.36
C LYS A 39 -17.82 -22.23 67.69
N LYS A 40 -17.02 -21.48 68.46
CA LYS A 40 -16.12 -20.47 67.90
C LYS A 40 -14.96 -21.11 67.14
N MET A 41 -14.36 -22.16 67.69
CA MET A 41 -13.30 -22.91 67.01
C MET A 41 -13.80 -23.54 65.71
N ASP A 42 -15.01 -24.10 65.70
CA ASP A 42 -15.61 -24.68 64.50
C ASP A 42 -15.81 -23.62 63.40
N LYS A 43 -16.32 -22.43 63.77
CA LYS A 43 -16.47 -21.29 62.85
C LYS A 43 -15.13 -20.80 62.32
N ASP A 44 -14.13 -20.69 63.18
CA ASP A 44 -12.78 -20.26 62.79
C ASP A 44 -12.14 -21.29 61.85
N GLU A 45 -12.37 -22.59 62.06
CA GLU A 45 -11.92 -23.67 61.18
C GLU A 45 -12.63 -23.63 59.81
N GLU A 46 -13.94 -23.40 59.78
CA GLU A 46 -14.72 -23.21 58.55
C GLU A 46 -14.22 -22.00 57.76
N ALA A 47 -14.00 -20.86 58.43
CA ALA A 47 -13.47 -19.65 57.81
C ALA A 47 -12.05 -19.88 57.24
N LEU A 48 -11.20 -20.62 57.95
CA LEU A 48 -9.87 -20.97 57.48
C LEU A 48 -9.92 -21.89 56.26
N LYS A 49 -10.83 -22.88 56.24
CA LYS A 49 -11.05 -23.75 55.07
C LYS A 49 -11.55 -22.96 53.86
N ALA A 50 -12.47 -22.02 54.06
CA ALA A 50 -12.97 -21.14 53.02
C ALA A 50 -11.84 -20.27 52.43
N ALA A 51 -11.06 -19.60 53.29
CA ALA A 51 -9.92 -18.78 52.85
C ALA A 51 -8.85 -19.61 52.10
N GLN A 52 -8.59 -20.85 52.53
CA GLN A 52 -7.69 -21.77 51.81
C GLN A 52 -8.24 -22.16 50.44
N ALA A 53 -9.56 -22.37 50.31
CA ALA A 53 -10.18 -22.67 49.04
C ALA A 53 -10.09 -21.49 48.07
N GLU A 54 -10.37 -20.27 48.55
CA GLU A 54 -10.21 -19.03 47.78
C GLU A 54 -8.77 -18.83 47.30
N LEU A 55 -7.78 -19.04 48.19
CA LEU A 55 -6.37 -18.94 47.81
C LEU A 55 -5.98 -19.96 46.73
N LYS A 56 -6.50 -21.20 46.82
CA LYS A 56 -6.25 -22.22 45.80
C LYS A 56 -6.86 -21.84 44.46
N GLU A 57 -8.06 -21.27 44.47
CA GLU A 57 -8.73 -20.83 43.25
C GLU A 57 -8.02 -19.63 42.62
N ALA A 58 -7.64 -18.63 43.41
CA ALA A 58 -6.83 -17.51 42.95
C ALA A 58 -5.50 -17.96 42.33
N ARG A 59 -4.83 -18.97 42.91
CA ARG A 59 -3.61 -19.56 42.32
C ARG A 59 -3.89 -20.27 41.00
N ARG A 60 -5.00 -20.99 40.87
CA ARG A 60 -5.39 -21.62 39.60
C ARG A 60 -5.67 -20.59 38.53
N GLN A 61 -6.40 -19.52 38.87
CA GLN A 61 -6.65 -18.41 37.95
C GLN A 61 -5.37 -17.72 37.53
N TRP A 62 -4.44 -17.48 38.47
CA TRP A 62 -3.13 -16.93 38.15
C TRP A 62 -2.36 -17.81 37.15
N HIS A 63 -2.29 -19.13 37.41
CA HIS A 63 -1.65 -20.06 36.48
C HIS A 63 -2.34 -20.11 35.11
N HIS A 64 -3.67 -20.05 35.08
CA HIS A 64 -4.43 -20.02 33.85
C HIS A 64 -4.10 -18.78 33.01
N LEU A 65 -4.13 -17.59 33.62
CA LEU A 65 -3.77 -16.33 32.97
C LEU A 65 -2.30 -16.32 32.52
N GLN A 66 -1.40 -16.90 33.30
CA GLN A 66 0.01 -17.04 32.94
C GLN A 66 0.18 -17.86 31.64
N VAL A 67 -0.51 -19.00 31.54
CA VAL A 67 -0.50 -19.84 30.32
C VAL A 67 -1.14 -19.10 29.15
N GLU A 68 -2.21 -18.36 29.39
CA GLU A 68 -2.86 -17.56 28.35
C GLU A 68 -1.90 -16.50 27.78
N ILE A 69 -1.21 -15.76 28.65
CA ILE A 69 -0.17 -14.78 28.25
C ILE A 69 0.95 -15.46 27.44
N GLU A 70 1.44 -16.61 27.89
CA GLU A 70 2.48 -17.36 27.18
C GLU A 70 2.02 -17.84 25.80
N SER A 71 0.76 -18.26 25.68
CA SER A 71 0.17 -18.67 24.42
C SER A 71 -0.03 -17.49 23.46
N LEU A 72 -0.47 -16.33 23.96
CA LEU A 72 -0.62 -15.11 23.19
C LEU A 72 0.74 -14.63 22.67
N HIS A 73 1.79 -14.63 23.50
CA HIS A 73 3.14 -14.31 23.04
C HIS A 73 3.66 -15.30 21.99
N ALA A 74 3.25 -16.58 22.04
CA ALA A 74 3.62 -17.54 21.01
C ALA A 74 2.92 -17.24 19.67
N VAL A 75 1.64 -16.83 19.72
CA VAL A 75 0.90 -16.38 18.54
C VAL A 75 1.50 -15.11 17.95
N GLU A 76 1.82 -14.12 18.79
CA GLU A 76 2.46 -12.87 18.39
C GLU A 76 3.77 -13.14 17.64
N ARG A 77 4.70 -13.92 18.23
CA ARG A 77 5.93 -14.32 17.54
C ARG A 77 5.67 -15.07 16.23
N GLY A 78 4.63 -15.89 16.18
CA GLY A 78 4.23 -16.58 14.95
C GLY A 78 3.80 -15.61 13.85
N LEU A 79 3.01 -14.59 14.21
CA LEU A 79 2.55 -13.55 13.30
C LEU A 79 3.69 -12.65 12.84
N GLU A 80 4.58 -12.22 13.73
CA GLU A 80 5.78 -11.44 13.41
C GLU A 80 6.69 -12.19 12.44
N ASN A 81 6.94 -13.48 12.69
CA ASN A 81 7.73 -14.30 11.78
C ASN A 81 7.07 -14.45 10.40
N SER A 82 5.74 -14.62 10.36
CA SER A 82 5.00 -14.70 9.10
C SER A 82 5.03 -13.38 8.34
N LEU A 83 4.92 -12.25 9.04
CA LEU A 83 5.02 -10.92 8.45
C LEU A 83 6.40 -10.72 7.84
N HIS A 84 7.45 -10.96 8.62
CA HIS A 84 8.83 -10.82 8.17
C HIS A 84 9.15 -11.75 7.00
N ALA A 85 8.69 -13.00 7.01
CA ALA A 85 8.87 -13.92 5.88
C ALA A 85 8.17 -13.41 4.61
N SER A 86 6.97 -12.84 4.74
CA SER A 86 6.24 -12.22 3.64
C SER A 86 6.96 -10.98 3.10
N GLU A 87 7.42 -10.09 3.97
CA GLU A 87 8.20 -8.91 3.61
C GLU A 87 9.48 -9.27 2.87
N GLN A 88 10.26 -10.23 3.38
CA GLN A 88 11.47 -10.72 2.73
C GLN A 88 11.18 -11.32 1.35
N HIS A 89 10.10 -12.10 1.24
CA HIS A 89 9.68 -12.67 -0.04
C HIS A 89 9.33 -11.57 -1.05
N TYR A 90 8.55 -10.57 -0.66
CA TYR A 90 8.22 -9.44 -1.53
C TYR A 90 9.44 -8.59 -1.88
N GLN A 91 10.35 -8.38 -0.93
CA GLN A 91 11.59 -7.65 -1.17
C GLN A 91 12.47 -8.38 -2.21
N MET A 92 12.57 -9.70 -2.13
CA MET A 92 13.29 -10.51 -3.12
C MET A 92 12.62 -10.43 -4.50
N GLN A 93 11.29 -10.55 -4.55
CA GLN A 93 10.55 -10.38 -5.82
C GLN A 93 10.74 -8.99 -6.42
N LEU A 94 10.80 -7.95 -5.59
CA LEU A 94 11.05 -6.59 -6.06
C LEU A 94 12.46 -6.47 -6.65
N GLN A 95 13.48 -7.01 -5.96
CA GLN A 95 14.86 -7.02 -6.46
C GLN A 95 15.00 -7.79 -7.78
N ASP A 96 14.31 -8.92 -7.91
CA ASP A 96 14.30 -9.69 -9.17
C ASP A 96 13.68 -8.88 -10.31
N LEU A 97 12.57 -8.19 -10.07
CA LEU A 97 11.92 -7.33 -11.05
C LEU A 97 12.78 -6.11 -11.40
N GLU A 98 13.42 -5.49 -10.42
CA GLU A 98 14.37 -4.38 -10.62
C GLU A 98 15.53 -4.83 -11.52
N ALA A 99 16.11 -6.00 -11.27
CA ALA A 99 17.18 -6.55 -12.10
C ALA A 99 16.73 -6.79 -13.56
N VAL A 100 15.49 -7.26 -13.77
CA VAL A 100 14.91 -7.41 -15.11
C VAL A 100 14.73 -6.04 -15.79
N ILE A 101 14.23 -5.04 -15.07
CA ILE A 101 14.06 -3.67 -15.59
C ILE A 101 15.42 -3.11 -16.00
N GLU A 102 16.44 -3.21 -15.14
CA GLU A 102 17.79 -2.75 -15.44
C GLU A 102 18.38 -3.45 -16.68
N GLY A 103 18.14 -4.75 -16.84
CA GLY A 103 18.54 -5.51 -18.02
C GLY A 103 17.92 -4.96 -19.29
N LEU A 104 16.59 -4.75 -19.29
CA LEU A 104 15.85 -4.19 -20.41
C LEU A 104 16.25 -2.75 -20.73
N GLU A 105 16.51 -1.93 -19.71
CA GLU A 105 17.00 -0.56 -19.89
C GLU A 105 18.36 -0.53 -20.56
N LYS A 106 19.28 -1.43 -20.16
CA LYS A 106 20.58 -1.59 -20.81
C LYS A 106 20.42 -2.01 -22.26
N GLU A 107 19.64 -3.05 -22.55
CA GLU A 107 19.38 -3.50 -23.94
C GLU A 107 18.80 -2.36 -24.80
N LEU A 108 17.86 -1.60 -24.26
CA LEU A 108 17.25 -0.47 -24.96
C LEU A 108 18.27 0.65 -25.25
N GLN A 109 19.16 0.95 -24.31
CA GLN A 109 20.27 1.88 -24.54
C GLN A 109 21.24 1.38 -25.62
N GLU A 110 21.55 0.08 -25.63
CA GLU A 110 22.41 -0.52 -26.65
C GLU A 110 21.81 -0.43 -28.04
N VAL A 111 20.52 -0.74 -28.19
CA VAL A 111 19.80 -0.62 -29.46
C VAL A 111 19.78 0.83 -29.93
N ARG A 112 19.49 1.81 -29.04
CA ARG A 112 19.53 3.23 -29.39
C ARG A 112 20.91 3.67 -29.90
N ARG A 113 21.97 3.27 -29.20
CA ARG A 113 23.36 3.51 -29.64
C ARG A 113 23.66 2.86 -30.98
N GLY A 114 23.14 1.65 -31.21
CA GLY A 114 23.25 0.94 -32.49
C GLY A 114 22.59 1.70 -33.65
N ILE A 115 21.38 2.21 -33.44
CA ILE A 115 20.65 3.02 -34.44
C ILE A 115 21.42 4.31 -34.75
N GLU A 116 21.93 5.00 -33.73
CA GLU A 116 22.69 6.24 -33.93
C GLU A 116 23.98 6.00 -34.72
N LYS A 117 24.68 4.91 -34.45
CA LYS A 117 25.83 4.48 -35.24
C LYS A 117 25.45 4.18 -36.70
N GLN A 118 24.37 3.43 -36.92
CA GLN A 118 23.88 3.13 -38.28
C GLN A 118 23.49 4.41 -39.04
N LEU A 119 22.89 5.39 -38.36
CA LEU A 119 22.52 6.67 -38.95
C LEU A 119 23.77 7.44 -39.43
N GLN A 120 24.82 7.48 -38.61
CA GLN A 120 26.10 8.10 -38.97
C GLN A 120 26.75 7.40 -40.17
N GLU A 121 26.80 6.07 -40.16
CA GLU A 121 27.33 5.29 -41.29
C GLU A 121 26.53 5.52 -42.58
N HIS A 122 25.20 5.59 -42.47
CA HIS A 122 24.33 5.87 -43.59
C HIS A 122 24.53 7.29 -44.15
N GLU A 123 24.69 8.30 -43.30
CA GLU A 123 24.97 9.68 -43.72
C GLU A 123 26.31 9.77 -44.46
N MET A 124 27.35 9.10 -43.95
CA MET A 124 28.64 9.01 -44.61
C MET A 124 28.53 8.35 -45.99
N LEU A 125 27.80 7.25 -46.10
CA LEU A 125 27.56 6.58 -47.38
C LEU A 125 26.78 7.47 -48.35
N LEU A 126 25.73 8.15 -47.88
CA LEU A 126 24.96 9.09 -48.70
C LEU A 126 25.84 10.23 -49.23
N ASN A 127 26.70 10.80 -48.39
CA ASN A 127 27.66 11.84 -48.79
C ASN A 127 28.62 11.34 -49.89
N THR A 128 29.15 10.12 -49.76
CA THR A 128 30.00 9.53 -50.81
C THR A 128 29.24 9.29 -52.10
N LYS A 129 27.99 8.78 -52.04
CA LYS A 129 27.12 8.61 -53.20
C LYS A 129 26.89 9.94 -53.92
N MET A 130 26.52 10.98 -53.19
CA MET A 130 26.28 12.32 -53.77
C MET A 130 27.53 12.87 -54.46
N ARG A 131 28.71 12.66 -53.88
CA ARG A 131 29.99 13.04 -54.51
C ARG A 131 30.22 12.27 -55.81
N LEU A 132 30.03 10.95 -55.80
CA LEU A 132 30.18 10.12 -57.00
C LEU A 132 29.18 10.50 -58.10
N GLU A 133 27.94 10.81 -57.75
CA GLU A 133 26.93 11.31 -58.71
C GLU A 133 27.36 12.62 -59.38
N GLN A 134 27.99 13.53 -58.61
CA GLN A 134 28.57 14.76 -59.16
C GLN A 134 29.74 14.45 -60.11
N GLU A 135 30.65 13.57 -59.72
CA GLU A 135 31.79 13.15 -60.55
C GLU A 135 31.28 12.52 -61.87
N ILE A 136 30.32 11.59 -61.83
CA ILE A 136 29.69 11.00 -63.02
C ILE A 136 29.06 12.07 -63.92
N ALA A 137 28.33 13.03 -63.33
CA ALA A 137 27.74 14.11 -64.11
C ALA A 137 28.80 14.99 -64.80
N THR A 138 29.95 15.21 -64.14
CA THR A 138 31.08 15.92 -64.77
C THR A 138 31.72 15.10 -65.89
N TYR A 139 31.93 13.79 -65.69
CA TYR A 139 32.48 12.91 -66.72
C TYR A 139 31.57 12.86 -67.96
N ARG A 140 30.24 12.73 -67.78
CA ARG A 140 29.27 12.80 -68.88
C ARG A 140 29.40 14.10 -69.69
N ARG A 141 29.48 15.26 -69.02
CA ARG A 141 29.66 16.56 -69.70
C ARG A 141 30.99 16.68 -70.44
N LEU A 142 32.06 16.05 -69.95
CA LEU A 142 33.36 16.06 -70.62
C LEU A 142 33.33 15.19 -71.88
N LEU A 143 32.73 14.01 -71.79
CA LEU A 143 32.52 13.10 -72.93
C LEU A 143 31.65 13.74 -74.01
N GLU A 144 30.51 14.34 -73.64
CA GLU A 144 29.65 15.09 -74.58
C GLU A 144 30.42 16.20 -75.32
N LYS A 145 31.30 16.94 -74.64
CA LYS A 145 32.15 17.96 -75.27
C LYS A 145 33.18 17.35 -76.23
N GLU A 146 33.72 16.18 -75.91
CA GLU A 146 34.65 15.46 -76.79
C GLU A 146 33.96 14.93 -78.04
N GLU A 147 32.80 14.31 -77.90
CA GLU A 147 31.98 13.87 -79.03
C GLU A 147 31.65 15.01 -79.98
N ILE A 148 31.31 16.20 -79.45
CA ILE A 148 31.12 17.41 -80.27
C ILE A 148 32.41 17.81 -81.00
N ARG A 149 33.60 17.71 -80.38
CA ARG A 149 34.86 17.99 -81.07
C ARG A 149 35.13 17.03 -82.23
N TYR A 150 34.81 15.74 -82.07
CA TYR A 150 35.01 14.72 -83.10
C TYR A 150 33.96 14.77 -84.22
N LEU A 151 32.73 15.23 -83.94
CA LEU A 151 31.65 15.37 -84.93
C LEU A 151 31.72 16.68 -85.73
N VAL A 152 32.47 17.69 -85.25
CA VAL A 152 32.61 19.02 -85.90
C VAL A 152 33.94 19.17 -86.67
N PRO A 153 34.31 18.22 -87.55
CA PRO A 153 35.12 18.58 -88.72
C PRO A 153 34.35 19.05 -89.97
N TRP A 154 33.01 19.00 -90.03
CA TRP A 154 32.28 19.32 -91.28
C TRP A 154 31.28 20.49 -91.26
N CYS A 155 31.46 21.49 -90.41
CA CYS A 155 30.69 22.73 -90.62
C CYS A 155 31.53 23.98 -90.36
N SER A 156 31.94 24.63 -91.45
CA SER A 156 32.59 25.94 -91.43
C SER A 156 31.59 27.05 -91.04
N PRO A 157 32.06 28.16 -90.43
CA PRO A 157 31.19 29.12 -89.77
C PRO A 157 30.74 30.26 -90.71
N LYS A 158 29.45 30.63 -90.67
CA LYS A 158 28.98 31.95 -91.12
C LYS A 158 28.63 32.82 -89.91
N LYS A 159 29.23 34.01 -89.90
CA LYS A 159 29.16 35.03 -88.85
C LYS A 159 27.80 35.74 -88.89
N GLU A 160 27.19 36.01 -87.73
CA GLU A 160 26.58 37.31 -87.47
C GLU A 160 26.43 37.64 -85.99
N LYS A 161 26.59 38.92 -85.67
CA LYS A 161 26.76 39.54 -84.34
C LYS A 161 25.41 39.98 -83.75
N LYS A 162 25.22 39.88 -82.43
CA LYS A 162 25.14 41.04 -81.49
C LYS A 162 24.72 40.68 -80.05
N ARG A 163 25.61 41.08 -79.12
CA ARG A 163 25.41 41.84 -77.84
C ARG A 163 24.77 41.17 -76.60
N LYS A 164 25.67 40.94 -75.62
CA LYS A 164 25.71 41.33 -74.17
C LYS A 164 24.50 41.03 -73.25
N THR A 165 24.74 40.23 -72.20
CA THR A 165 24.66 40.54 -70.74
C THR A 165 25.09 39.28 -69.95
N SER A 166 26.19 39.31 -69.20
CA SER A 166 26.31 39.62 -67.77
C SER A 166 25.61 38.65 -66.79
N ARG A 167 26.42 37.68 -66.33
CA ARG A 167 26.68 37.33 -64.93
C ARG A 167 25.61 36.53 -64.15
N TYR A 168 26.16 35.71 -63.25
CA TYR A 168 25.62 35.01 -62.07
C TYR A 168 24.69 33.79 -62.23
N SER A 169 25.29 32.64 -61.87
CA SER A 169 24.79 31.63 -60.92
C SER A 169 23.28 31.61 -60.64
N SER A 170 22.65 30.48 -60.95
CA SER A 170 21.57 29.96 -60.12
C SER A 170 21.46 28.45 -60.33
N ASN A 171 21.90 27.72 -59.31
CA ASN A 171 21.55 26.33 -59.08
C ASN A 171 20.05 26.13 -59.29
N LYS A 172 19.64 25.37 -60.31
CA LYS A 172 18.31 24.77 -60.33
C LYS A 172 18.32 23.55 -59.43
N ARG A 173 18.11 23.79 -58.12
CA ARG A 173 17.56 22.77 -57.24
C ARG A 173 16.09 22.61 -57.59
N PHE A 174 15.73 21.41 -58.04
CA PHE A 174 14.34 20.96 -58.10
C PHE A 174 13.74 21.01 -56.69
N PRO A 175 12.57 21.64 -56.47
CA PRO A 175 11.84 21.49 -55.22
C PRO A 175 10.97 20.25 -55.33
N GLN A 176 11.44 19.12 -54.79
CA GLN A 176 10.57 17.97 -54.57
C GLN A 176 9.97 18.11 -53.17
N LYS A 177 8.79 18.73 -53.12
CA LYS A 177 7.88 18.67 -51.98
C LYS A 177 7.37 17.22 -51.92
N TYR A 178 7.84 16.47 -50.94
CA TYR A 178 7.11 15.34 -50.41
C TYR A 178 6.41 15.84 -49.16
N GLU A 179 5.09 16.00 -49.25
CA GLU A 179 4.22 16.13 -48.09
C GLU A 179 4.33 14.82 -47.30
N ASN A 180 5.16 14.83 -46.25
CA ASN A 180 4.96 13.92 -45.14
C ASN A 180 3.85 14.52 -44.29
N GLU A 181 2.70 13.85 -44.29
CA GLU A 181 1.69 13.96 -43.23
C GLU A 181 2.39 13.84 -41.88
N LYS A 182 2.60 14.99 -41.23
CA LYS A 182 3.00 15.07 -39.84
C LYS A 182 1.91 15.86 -39.15
N VAL A 183 1.06 15.12 -38.44
CA VAL A 183 0.13 15.62 -37.44
C VAL A 183 0.90 16.57 -36.53
N GLU A 184 0.67 17.88 -36.70
CA GLU A 184 1.17 18.91 -35.82
C GLU A 184 0.31 18.93 -34.55
N THR A 185 0.68 18.13 -33.57
CA THR A 185 0.47 18.51 -32.17
C THR A 185 1.55 19.52 -31.82
N VAL A 186 1.13 20.77 -31.64
CA VAL A 186 1.97 21.87 -31.20
C VAL A 186 2.47 21.57 -29.79
N THR A 187 3.69 21.07 -29.68
CA THR A 187 4.52 21.17 -28.49
C THR A 187 5.37 22.43 -28.57
N LYS A 188 5.15 23.38 -27.67
CA LYS A 188 6.17 24.36 -27.27
C LYS A 188 6.23 24.50 -25.76
N GLN A 189 7.41 24.16 -25.23
CA GLN A 189 8.08 24.63 -24.01
C GLN A 189 7.51 24.14 -22.66
N ALA A 190 8.31 23.71 -21.67
CA ALA A 190 9.76 23.78 -21.46
C ALA A 190 10.25 22.57 -20.65
N ILE A 191 11.51 22.21 -20.85
CA ILE A 191 12.21 21.18 -20.09
C ILE A 191 12.50 21.73 -18.69
N LEU A 192 11.99 21.04 -17.66
CA LEU A 192 12.58 20.91 -16.33
C LEU A 192 11.98 19.66 -15.67
N ASN A 193 12.80 18.61 -15.57
CA ASN A 193 12.69 17.46 -14.67
C ASN A 193 11.39 16.63 -14.70
N GLY A 194 11.29 15.76 -15.72
CA GLY A 194 10.75 14.39 -15.63
C GLY A 194 9.57 14.13 -14.69
N SER A 195 8.39 14.66 -15.00
CA SER A 195 7.12 14.10 -14.54
C SER A 195 6.11 14.16 -15.68
N ILE A 196 5.74 12.98 -16.22
CA ILE A 196 4.60 12.85 -17.12
C ILE A 196 3.36 12.88 -16.22
N VAL A 197 2.70 14.04 -16.21
CA VAL A 197 1.38 14.23 -15.63
C VAL A 197 0.43 13.22 -16.28
N LYS A 198 -0.03 12.24 -15.49
CA LYS A 198 -1.23 11.47 -15.80
C LYS A 198 -2.38 12.46 -15.78
N GLU A 199 -3.02 12.63 -16.93
CA GLU A 199 -4.30 13.32 -17.07
C GLU A 199 -5.33 12.61 -16.19
N SER A 200 -5.44 13.11 -14.97
CA SER A 200 -6.46 12.75 -13.99
C SER A 200 -7.23 14.05 -13.82
N THR A 201 -8.53 14.04 -14.08
CA THR A 201 -9.42 15.14 -13.70
C THR A 201 -9.50 15.14 -12.17
N GLU A 202 -8.51 15.76 -11.55
CA GLU A 202 -8.35 15.86 -10.10
C GLU A 202 -9.28 16.96 -9.58
N ALA A 203 -10.35 16.54 -8.91
CA ALA A 203 -11.09 17.43 -8.03
C ALA A 203 -10.55 17.22 -6.62
N HIS A 204 -9.85 18.22 -6.10
CA HIS A 204 -9.30 18.25 -4.74
C HIS A 204 -10.36 18.80 -3.78
N GLY A 205 -10.70 18.06 -2.73
CA GLY A 205 -11.67 18.49 -1.72
C GLY A 205 -11.29 17.99 -0.34
N THR A 206 -11.04 18.93 0.58
CA THR A 206 -10.75 18.67 1.99
C THR A 206 -12.06 18.52 2.76
N ILE A 207 -12.31 17.37 3.42
CA ILE A 207 -13.62 17.09 4.04
C ILE A 207 -13.46 16.55 5.47
N GLN A 208 -14.17 17.19 6.40
CA GLN A 208 -14.35 16.75 7.78
C GLN A 208 -15.27 15.52 7.84
N THR A 209 -14.88 14.51 8.61
CA THR A 209 -15.35 13.12 8.55
C THR A 209 -16.86 12.90 8.75
N GLU A 210 -17.59 13.82 9.39
CA GLU A 210 -19.05 13.69 9.59
C GLU A 210 -19.89 14.03 8.36
N ARG A 211 -19.29 14.59 7.29
CA ARG A 211 -20.00 15.00 6.07
C ARG A 211 -19.69 14.15 4.84
N VAL A 212 -18.88 13.10 5.01
CA VAL A 212 -18.38 12.30 3.88
C VAL A 212 -19.53 11.61 3.12
N ASP A 213 -20.51 11.05 3.83
CA ASP A 213 -21.65 10.35 3.21
C ASP A 213 -22.59 11.30 2.45
N GLU A 214 -22.74 12.54 2.92
CA GLU A 214 -23.55 13.57 2.25
C GLU A 214 -22.85 14.04 0.97
N VAL A 215 -21.53 14.27 1.04
CA VAL A 215 -20.73 14.68 -0.12
C VAL A 215 -20.67 13.56 -1.17
N ILE A 216 -20.55 12.29 -0.76
CA ILE A 216 -20.62 11.13 -1.67
C ILE A 216 -21.98 11.09 -2.37
N LYS A 217 -23.08 11.28 -1.64
CA LYS A 217 -24.43 11.31 -2.23
C LYS A 217 -24.62 12.45 -3.22
N GLU A 218 -24.13 13.65 -2.90
CA GLU A 218 -24.17 14.80 -3.80
C GLU A 218 -23.30 14.61 -5.04
N TRP A 219 -22.12 14.00 -4.89
CA TRP A 219 -21.22 13.64 -5.98
C TRP A 219 -21.79 12.57 -6.88
N GLU A 220 -22.32 11.47 -6.34
CA GLU A 220 -22.98 10.44 -7.13
C GLU A 220 -24.22 10.99 -7.86
N GLY A 221 -24.97 11.87 -7.18
CA GLY A 221 -26.13 12.55 -7.75
C GLY A 221 -25.76 13.46 -8.92
N SER A 222 -24.61 14.13 -8.86
CA SER A 222 -24.13 15.05 -9.89
C SER A 222 -23.41 14.33 -11.03
N PHE A 223 -22.58 13.34 -10.73
CA PHE A 223 -21.74 12.61 -11.70
C PHE A 223 -22.55 11.65 -12.58
N PHE A 224 -23.55 10.98 -12.02
CA PHE A 224 -24.37 10.01 -12.78
C PHE A 224 -25.64 10.62 -13.37
N LYS A 225 -25.89 11.92 -13.21
CA LYS A 225 -27.11 12.61 -13.64
C LYS A 225 -27.36 12.48 -15.14
N ASP A 226 -26.30 12.58 -15.95
CA ASP A 226 -26.39 12.54 -17.41
C ASP A 226 -26.11 11.15 -18.01
N ASN A 227 -25.82 10.14 -17.17
CA ASN A 227 -25.37 8.83 -17.63
C ASN A 227 -25.87 7.64 -16.75
N PRO A 228 -27.17 7.30 -16.81
CA PRO A 228 -27.76 6.25 -15.96
C PRO A 228 -27.28 4.82 -16.28
N ARG A 229 -26.68 4.59 -17.46
CA ARG A 229 -26.17 3.28 -17.89
C ARG A 229 -24.84 2.91 -17.21
N LEU A 230 -24.04 3.90 -16.81
CA LEU A 230 -22.82 3.71 -16.01
C LEU A 230 -23.15 3.19 -14.62
N ARG A 231 -24.29 3.62 -14.05
CA ARG A 231 -24.79 3.19 -12.73
C ARG A 231 -25.01 1.67 -12.62
N LYS A 232 -25.55 1.04 -13.67
CA LYS A 232 -25.79 -0.41 -13.69
C LYS A 232 -24.50 -1.23 -13.78
N LYS A 233 -23.42 -0.64 -14.31
CA LYS A 233 -22.09 -1.26 -14.38
C LYS A 233 -21.22 -0.92 -13.16
N SER A 234 -21.52 0.17 -12.46
CA SER A 234 -20.77 0.65 -11.29
C SER A 234 -21.14 -0.03 -9.98
N VAL A 235 -22.25 -0.78 -9.88
CA VAL A 235 -22.54 -1.59 -8.68
C VAL A 235 -21.46 -2.66 -8.43
N SER A 236 -20.69 -3.03 -9.47
CA SER A 236 -19.51 -3.90 -9.35
C SER A 236 -18.22 -3.17 -8.96
N LEU A 237 -18.23 -1.84 -8.87
CA LEU A 237 -17.11 -1.02 -8.39
C LEU A 237 -17.26 -0.87 -6.87
N ARG A 238 -16.84 -1.89 -6.13
CA ARG A 238 -16.62 -1.72 -4.69
C ARG A 238 -15.39 -0.83 -4.52
N PHE A 239 -15.55 0.22 -3.72
CA PHE A 239 -14.51 1.19 -3.42
C PHE A 239 -13.53 0.59 -2.41
N ASP A 240 -12.26 0.47 -2.77
CA ASP A 240 -11.19 0.20 -1.81
C ASP A 240 -10.74 1.55 -1.25
N LEU A 241 -11.24 1.91 -0.06
CA LEU A 241 -10.86 3.13 0.64
C LEU A 241 -9.44 2.94 1.20
N HIS A 242 -8.44 3.52 0.53
CA HIS A 242 -7.07 3.56 1.05
C HIS A 242 -6.87 4.85 1.87
N LEU A 243 -6.72 4.69 3.19
CA LEU A 243 -6.24 5.75 4.07
C LEU A 243 -4.72 5.87 3.92
N ALA A 244 -4.23 6.97 3.36
CA ALA A 244 -2.85 7.36 3.47
C ALA A 244 -2.74 8.43 4.56
N ALA A 245 -2.13 8.10 5.69
CA ALA A 245 -1.72 9.11 6.66
C ALA A 245 -0.50 9.84 6.08
N THR A 246 -0.59 11.16 5.94
CA THR A 246 0.55 11.99 5.57
C THR A 246 1.54 11.99 6.74
N ASP A 247 2.70 11.37 6.52
CA ASP A 247 3.82 11.37 7.47
C ASP A 247 4.59 12.69 7.33
N GLU A 248 4.27 13.66 8.19
CA GLU A 248 5.11 14.81 8.45
C GLU A 248 5.28 14.92 9.97
N GLY A 249 6.50 14.69 10.43
CA GLY A 249 6.83 14.61 11.84
C GLY A 249 6.74 15.95 12.59
N CYS A 250 6.74 15.81 13.92
CA CYS A 250 7.21 16.77 14.92
C CYS A 250 6.15 17.65 15.65
N LEU A 251 5.89 17.26 16.90
CA LEU A 251 5.64 18.05 18.12
C LEU A 251 4.31 18.81 18.32
N GLN A 252 3.76 18.59 19.53
CA GLN A 252 2.48 19.05 20.06
C GLN A 252 2.18 20.55 19.87
N THR A 253 0.90 20.87 19.57
CA THR A 253 0.09 21.76 20.42
C THR A 253 -1.40 21.47 20.27
N LYS A 254 -2.12 21.47 21.40
CA LYS A 254 -3.59 21.38 21.50
C LYS A 254 -4.30 22.33 20.53
N GLN A 255 -5.07 21.78 19.60
CA GLN A 255 -6.28 22.39 19.04
C GLN A 255 -7.09 21.28 18.36
N ASP A 256 -8.41 21.31 18.56
CA ASP A 256 -9.40 20.40 18.01
C ASP A 256 -9.51 20.54 16.48
N ASN A 257 -8.47 20.17 15.74
CA ASN A 257 -8.51 20.07 14.29
C ASN A 257 -7.86 18.74 13.90
N LEU A 258 -8.70 17.79 13.51
CA LEU A 258 -8.29 16.54 12.89
C LEU A 258 -7.48 16.85 11.63
N PRO A 259 -6.45 16.05 11.30
CA PRO A 259 -5.60 16.29 10.15
C PRO A 259 -6.44 16.22 8.85
N ASP A 260 -6.11 17.06 7.88
CA ASP A 260 -6.72 17.02 6.55
C ASP A 260 -6.42 15.67 5.88
N ILE A 261 -7.45 14.84 5.69
CA ILE A 261 -7.33 13.51 5.11
C ILE A 261 -7.50 13.61 3.59
N GLU A 262 -6.48 13.19 2.84
CA GLU A 262 -6.54 13.12 1.38
C GLU A 262 -7.21 11.81 0.95
N VAL A 263 -8.41 11.91 0.37
CA VAL A 263 -9.16 10.75 -0.15
C VAL A 263 -9.01 10.67 -1.67
N ARG A 264 -8.33 9.63 -2.16
CA ARG A 264 -8.12 9.41 -3.61
C ARG A 264 -9.06 8.34 -4.15
N LEU A 265 -9.88 8.71 -5.15
CA LEU A 265 -10.74 7.80 -5.90
C LEU A 265 -10.01 7.27 -7.15
N ILE A 266 -9.78 5.96 -7.21
CA ILE A 266 -9.10 5.31 -8.35
C ILE A 266 -10.10 4.51 -9.18
N MET A 267 -10.36 4.95 -10.41
CA MET A 267 -11.23 4.23 -11.35
C MET A 267 -10.47 3.10 -12.04
N ARG A 268 -10.72 1.84 -11.62
CA ARG A 268 -10.17 0.65 -12.29
C ARG A 268 -11.16 0.07 -13.29
N ARG A 269 -10.69 -0.18 -14.51
CA ARG A 269 -11.45 -0.89 -15.55
C ARG A 269 -11.45 -2.37 -15.18
N SER A 270 -12.63 -2.97 -15.04
CA SER A 270 -12.77 -4.40 -14.71
C SER A 270 -12.29 -5.25 -15.89
N CYS A 271 -11.06 -5.77 -15.81
CA CYS A 271 -10.63 -6.86 -16.68
C CYS A 271 -11.16 -8.16 -16.07
N SER A 272 -12.05 -8.86 -16.79
CA SER A 272 -12.48 -10.22 -16.43
C SER A 272 -11.28 -11.17 -16.44
N ILE A 273 -11.01 -11.82 -15.31
CA ILE A 273 -10.00 -12.88 -15.21
C ILE A 273 -10.41 -14.02 -16.15
N PRO A 274 -9.56 -14.47 -17.11
CA PRO A 274 -9.85 -15.65 -17.90
C PRO A 274 -9.86 -16.88 -17.00
N SER A 275 -10.96 -17.63 -17.02
CA SER A 275 -11.07 -18.92 -16.35
C SER A 275 -10.06 -19.91 -16.93
N ILE A 276 -9.03 -20.25 -16.16
CA ILE A 276 -8.10 -21.33 -16.46
C ILE A 276 -8.86 -22.65 -16.24
N LYS A 277 -9.23 -23.34 -17.32
CA LYS A 277 -9.68 -24.74 -17.24
C LYS A 277 -8.50 -25.64 -16.89
N PRO A 278 -8.64 -26.59 -15.95
CA PRO A 278 -7.59 -27.57 -15.70
C PRO A 278 -7.50 -28.56 -16.88
N PRO A 279 -6.31 -29.11 -17.17
CA PRO A 279 -6.14 -30.09 -18.22
C PRO A 279 -6.87 -31.39 -17.86
N SER A 280 -7.73 -31.83 -18.78
CA SER A 280 -8.37 -33.14 -18.74
C SER A 280 -7.29 -34.22 -18.80
N ALA A 281 -7.13 -34.98 -17.72
CA ALA A 281 -6.40 -36.24 -17.77
C ALA A 281 -7.15 -37.19 -18.71
N ALA A 282 -6.51 -37.60 -19.80
CA ALA A 282 -6.94 -38.71 -20.62
C ALA A 282 -5.94 -39.85 -20.43
N ASN A 283 -6.50 -41.01 -20.08
CA ASN A 283 -5.86 -42.32 -20.00
C ASN A 283 -5.24 -42.75 -21.34
#